data_AF-A0A148N8F8-F1
#
_entry.id   AF-A0A148N8F8-F1
#
_cell.length_a   1.000
_cell.length_b   1.000
_cell.length_c   1.000
_cell.angle_alpha   90.00
_cell.angle_beta   90.00
_cell.angle_gamma   90.00
#
_symmetry.space_group_name_H-M   'P 1'
#
loop_
_entity.id
_entity.type
_entity.pdbx_description
1 polymer ?
#
loop_
_entity_poly.entity_id
_entity_poly.type
_entity_poly.pdbx_seq_one_letter_code
_entity_poly.pdbx_strand_id
1 'polypeptide(L)'
;MKRLTLLATLILVTACETAPVRREDYIVQHPEWDPQVVKIIRAGMIAKGMTKEQVRAAWGRRCYTCQGTKKGPWGESWEYRTQVVFFDTEGRVTRWEHK
;
A
#
# COMPACT_ATOMS: atom_id res chain seq x y z
N MET A 1 9.73 -25.60 32.22
CA MET A 1 10.04 -24.22 31.75
C MET A 1 10.75 -24.15 30.40
N LYS A 2 11.63 -25.11 30.02
CA LYS A 2 12.29 -25.15 28.68
C LYS A 2 11.35 -25.32 27.48
N ARG A 3 10.17 -25.93 27.65
CA ARG A 3 9.19 -26.12 26.55
C ARG A 3 8.44 -24.83 26.17
N LEU A 4 8.27 -23.88 27.11
CA LEU A 4 7.64 -22.58 26.81
C LEU A 4 8.56 -21.68 25.99
N THR A 5 9.88 -21.80 26.18
CA THR A 5 10.89 -20.98 25.48
C THR A 5 11.00 -21.32 23.99
N LEU A 6 10.68 -22.58 23.62
CA LEU A 6 10.62 -23.04 22.23
C LEU A 6 9.37 -22.56 21.47
N LEU A 7 8.25 -22.32 22.16
CA LEU A 7 7.05 -21.78 21.50
C LEU A 7 7.21 -20.30 21.14
N ALA A 8 7.89 -19.51 21.99
CA ALA A 8 8.09 -18.08 21.77
C ALA A 8 8.97 -17.76 20.55
N THR A 9 9.90 -18.67 20.20
CA THR A 9 10.80 -18.51 19.06
C THR A 9 10.13 -18.82 17.71
N LEU A 10 9.09 -19.66 17.71
CA LEU A 10 8.36 -20.03 16.48
C LEU A 10 7.41 -18.93 16.00
N ILE A 11 6.92 -18.07 16.90
CA ILE A 11 5.96 -17.00 16.58
C ILE A 11 6.65 -15.79 15.91
N LEU A 12 7.94 -15.59 16.13
CA LEU A 12 8.68 -14.43 15.61
C LEU A 12 8.98 -14.49 14.10
N VAL A 13 8.81 -15.66 13.46
CA VAL A 13 9.23 -15.86 12.07
C VAL A 13 8.13 -15.49 11.05
N THR A 14 6.89 -15.24 11.48
CA THR A 14 5.76 -14.96 10.56
C THR A 14 5.55 -13.47 10.29
N ALA A 15 6.30 -12.56 10.93
CA ALA A 15 6.08 -11.12 10.80
C ALA A 15 6.71 -10.48 9.54
N CYS A 16 7.37 -11.26 8.68
CA CYS A 16 7.87 -10.77 7.40
C CYS A 16 6.77 -10.92 6.33
N GLU A 17 5.80 -10.02 6.36
CA GLU A 17 4.71 -10.00 5.39
C GLU A 17 5.23 -9.60 4.00
N THR A 18 5.11 -10.50 3.02
CA THR A 18 5.56 -10.22 1.64
C THR A 18 4.52 -9.42 0.87
N ALA A 19 4.96 -8.67 -0.14
CA ALA A 19 4.06 -7.82 -0.93
C ALA A 19 2.88 -8.58 -1.58
N PRO A 20 3.04 -9.82 -2.11
CA PRO A 20 1.91 -10.60 -2.62
C PRO A 20 0.88 -10.95 -1.54
N VAL A 21 1.32 -11.44 -0.37
CA VAL A 21 0.42 -11.82 0.74
C VAL A 21 -0.40 -10.61 1.18
N ARG A 22 0.26 -9.48 1.43
CA ARG A 22 -0.40 -8.22 1.81
C ARG A 22 -1.47 -7.79 0.82
N ARG A 23 -1.21 -7.91 -0.48
CA ARG A 23 -2.19 -7.51 -1.52
C ARG A 23 -3.45 -8.36 -1.43
N GLU A 24 -3.30 -9.67 -1.31
CA GLU A 24 -4.46 -10.57 -1.18
C GLU A 24 -5.25 -10.30 0.11
N ASP A 25 -4.57 -10.02 1.22
CA ASP A 25 -5.24 -9.67 2.48
C ASP A 25 -6.11 -8.41 2.35
N TYR A 26 -5.62 -7.38 1.64
CA TYR A 26 -6.43 -6.20 1.31
C TYR A 26 -7.59 -6.57 0.39
N ILE A 27 -7.34 -7.32 -0.70
CA ILE A 27 -8.39 -7.68 -1.67
C ILE A 27 -9.54 -8.45 -1.00
N VAL A 28 -9.23 -9.39 -0.10
CA VAL A 28 -10.25 -10.18 0.63
C VAL A 28 -11.11 -9.30 1.54
N GLN A 29 -10.53 -8.24 2.12
CA GLN A 29 -11.25 -7.29 2.97
C GLN A 29 -12.14 -6.32 2.19
N HIS A 30 -11.97 -6.22 0.87
CA HIS A 30 -12.67 -5.28 0.00
C HIS A 30 -13.38 -5.99 -1.17
N PRO A 31 -14.40 -6.82 -0.91
CA PRO A 31 -15.15 -7.52 -1.96
C PRO A 31 -15.93 -6.56 -2.88
N GLU A 32 -16.15 -5.32 -2.46
CA GLU A 32 -16.80 -4.27 -3.24
C GLU A 32 -15.91 -3.65 -4.33
N TRP A 33 -14.61 -3.91 -4.32
CA TRP A 33 -13.71 -3.33 -5.33
C TRP A 33 -13.94 -3.91 -6.72
N ASP A 34 -13.87 -3.03 -7.71
CA ASP A 34 -13.99 -3.40 -9.11
C ASP A 34 -12.94 -4.48 -9.51
N PRO A 35 -13.32 -5.53 -10.26
CA PRO A 35 -12.40 -6.60 -10.64
C PRO A 35 -11.15 -6.14 -11.41
N GLN A 36 -11.24 -5.06 -12.20
CA GLN A 36 -10.08 -4.48 -12.87
C GLN A 36 -9.13 -3.83 -11.88
N VAL A 37 -9.66 -3.12 -10.88
CA VAL A 37 -8.85 -2.56 -9.79
C VAL A 37 -8.13 -3.66 -9.02
N VAL A 38 -8.84 -4.76 -8.69
CA VAL A 38 -8.24 -5.93 -8.03
C VAL A 38 -7.08 -6.50 -8.85
N LYS A 39 -7.25 -6.63 -10.17
CA LYS A 39 -6.19 -7.12 -11.07
C LYS A 39 -4.96 -6.20 -11.07
N ILE A 40 -5.16 -4.88 -11.07
CA ILE A 40 -4.10 -3.88 -11.02
C ILE A 40 -3.33 -3.96 -9.69
N ILE A 41 -4.05 -4.05 -8.56
CA ILE A 41 -3.45 -4.20 -7.22
C ILE A 41 -2.61 -5.47 -7.14
N ARG A 42 -3.14 -6.61 -7.60
CA ARG A 42 -2.44 -7.90 -7.61
C ARG A 42 -1.14 -7.84 -8.42
N ALA A 43 -1.16 -7.11 -9.54
CA ALA A 43 0.03 -6.87 -10.36
C ALA A 43 1.03 -5.86 -9.74
N GLY A 44 0.71 -5.25 -8.59
CA GLY A 44 1.56 -4.24 -7.95
C GLY A 44 1.62 -2.92 -8.72
N MET A 45 0.60 -2.62 -9.52
CA MET A 45 0.49 -1.38 -10.29
C MET A 45 -0.53 -0.42 -9.64
N ILE A 46 -0.53 0.83 -10.11
CA ILE A 46 -1.58 1.81 -9.80
C ILE A 46 -2.14 2.39 -11.10
N ALA A 47 -3.31 2.99 -11.02
CA ALA A 47 -3.99 3.66 -12.12
C ALA A 47 -4.65 4.95 -11.64
N LYS A 48 -4.96 5.85 -12.59
CA LYS A 48 -5.73 7.07 -12.30
C LYS A 48 -7.10 6.71 -11.73
N GLY A 49 -7.59 7.52 -10.80
CA GLY A 49 -8.87 7.34 -10.12
C GLY A 49 -8.83 6.39 -8.92
N MET A 50 -7.76 5.60 -8.74
CA MET A 50 -7.62 4.73 -7.57
C MET A 50 -7.59 5.53 -6.28
N THR A 51 -8.19 5.00 -5.23
CA THR A 51 -8.20 5.63 -3.91
C THR A 51 -6.84 5.47 -3.22
N LYS A 52 -6.60 6.32 -2.22
CA LYS A 52 -5.46 6.19 -1.30
C LYS A 52 -5.35 4.80 -0.66
N GLU A 53 -6.46 4.13 -0.38
CA GLU A 53 -6.46 2.77 0.17
C GLU A 53 -6.02 1.74 -0.86
N GLN A 54 -6.52 1.82 -2.08
CA GLN A 54 -6.12 0.94 -3.18
C GLN A 54 -4.64 1.10 -3.53
N VAL A 55 -4.10 2.33 -3.46
CA VAL A 55 -2.65 2.56 -3.61
C VAL A 55 -1.86 1.89 -2.47
N ARG A 56 -2.36 1.95 -1.23
CA ARG A 56 -1.73 1.21 -0.11
C ARG A 56 -1.82 -0.30 -0.32
N ALA A 57 -2.93 -0.81 -0.83
CA ALA A 57 -3.06 -2.22 -1.16
C ALA A 57 -2.04 -2.64 -2.23
N ALA A 58 -1.80 -1.82 -3.27
CA ALA A 58 -0.80 -2.13 -4.29
C ALA A 58 0.64 -2.03 -3.77
N TRP A 59 1.01 -0.90 -3.17
CA TRP A 59 2.40 -0.49 -2.93
C TRP A 59 2.81 -0.47 -1.45
N GLY A 60 1.86 -0.66 -0.53
CA GLY A 60 2.10 -0.61 0.90
C GLY A 60 2.14 0.82 1.45
N ARG A 61 2.76 0.95 2.62
CA ARG A 61 2.85 2.22 3.35
C ARG A 61 3.76 3.20 2.60
N ARG A 62 3.28 4.43 2.41
CA ARG A 62 4.08 5.56 1.96
C ARG A 62 5.20 5.91 2.95
N CYS A 63 6.20 6.65 2.49
CA CYS A 63 7.15 7.29 3.40
C CYS A 63 6.52 8.51 4.09
N TYR A 64 6.35 8.47 5.41
CA TYR A 64 5.68 9.56 6.16
C TYR A 64 6.57 10.79 6.37
N THR A 65 7.89 10.62 6.32
CA THR A 65 8.87 11.67 6.61
C THR A 65 9.62 12.17 5.37
N CYS A 66 9.33 11.61 4.19
CA CYS A 66 9.98 12.01 2.94
C CYS A 66 9.42 13.33 2.43
N GLN A 67 10.29 14.15 1.83
CA GLN A 67 9.94 15.50 1.39
C GLN A 67 8.85 15.52 0.32
N GLY A 68 8.77 14.51 -0.55
CA GLY A 68 7.73 14.36 -1.57
C GLY A 68 6.39 13.89 -1.02
N THR A 69 6.28 13.58 0.28
CA THR A 69 4.98 13.34 0.92
C THR A 69 4.42 14.64 1.50
N LYS A 70 3.54 15.30 0.75
CA LYS A 70 2.97 16.61 1.14
C LYS A 70 1.44 16.62 1.03
N LYS A 71 0.79 17.47 1.83
CA LYS A 71 -0.65 17.77 1.73
C LYS A 71 -0.85 19.27 1.56
N GLY A 72 -1.75 19.67 0.68
CA GLY A 72 -2.05 21.06 0.37
C GLY A 72 -3.46 21.26 -0.20
N PRO A 73 -3.82 22.49 -0.60
CA PRO A 73 -5.15 22.79 -1.15
C PRO A 73 -5.43 22.09 -2.49
N TRP A 74 -4.38 21.67 -3.20
CA TRP A 74 -4.45 20.91 -4.45
C TRP A 74 -4.61 19.39 -4.25
N GLY A 75 -4.58 18.91 -3.01
CA GLY A 75 -4.65 17.49 -2.68
C GLY A 75 -3.46 16.99 -1.88
N GLU A 76 -2.95 15.81 -2.23
CA GLU A 76 -1.90 15.13 -1.48
C GLU A 76 -0.89 14.48 -2.44
N SER A 77 0.35 14.33 -2.00
CA SER A 77 1.40 13.58 -2.70
C SER A 77 2.02 12.59 -1.73
N TRP A 78 2.31 11.38 -2.19
CA TRP A 78 2.97 10.33 -1.41
C TRP A 78 4.24 9.86 -2.10
N GLU A 79 5.36 9.99 -1.40
CA GLU A 79 6.65 9.49 -1.88
C GLU A 79 6.84 8.01 -1.50
N TYR A 80 7.25 7.25 -2.52
CA TYR A 80 7.74 5.88 -2.44
C TYR A 80 9.19 5.85 -2.92
N ARG A 81 9.85 4.68 -2.80
CA ARG A 81 11.29 4.53 -3.08
C ARG A 81 11.72 5.09 -4.45
N THR A 82 10.91 4.91 -5.48
CA THR A 82 11.26 5.27 -6.88
C THR A 82 10.28 6.24 -7.52
N GLN A 83 9.18 6.58 -6.85
CA GLN A 83 8.06 7.31 -7.46
C GLN A 83 7.35 8.19 -6.44
N VAL A 84 6.75 9.28 -6.92
CA VAL A 84 5.82 10.11 -6.16
C VAL A 84 4.44 10.02 -6.79
N VAL A 85 3.43 9.64 -6.00
CA VAL A 85 2.03 9.55 -6.44
C VAL A 85 1.28 10.79 -6.01
N PHE A 86 0.49 11.37 -6.89
CA PHE A 86 -0.29 12.57 -6.62
C PHE A 86 -1.78 12.24 -6.60
N PHE A 87 -2.47 12.81 -5.63
CA PHE A 87 -3.89 12.66 -5.36
C PHE A 87 -4.58 14.01 -5.43
N ASP A 88 -5.81 14.02 -5.93
CA ASP A 88 -6.69 15.18 -5.82
C ASP A 88 -7.20 15.38 -4.38
N THR A 89 -8.07 16.38 -4.20
CA THR A 89 -8.69 16.70 -2.92
C THR A 89 -9.62 15.60 -2.40
N GLU A 90 -10.13 14.72 -3.25
CA GLU A 90 -10.95 13.56 -2.89
C GLU A 90 -10.10 12.33 -2.53
N GLY A 91 -8.78 12.40 -2.73
CA GLY A 91 -7.86 11.31 -2.46
C GLY A 91 -7.83 10.25 -3.56
N ARG A 92 -8.08 10.65 -4.81
CA ARG A 92 -7.94 9.79 -5.99
C ARG A 92 -6.68 10.10 -6.77
N VAL A 93 -6.02 9.06 -7.29
CA VAL A 93 -4.79 9.20 -8.07
C VAL A 93 -5.04 10.03 -9.33
N THR A 94 -4.26 11.09 -9.52
CA THR A 94 -4.31 11.92 -10.73
C THR A 94 -3.12 11.67 -11.66
N ARG A 95 -1.94 11.47 -11.08
CA ARG A 95 -0.68 11.16 -11.79
C ARG A 95 0.37 10.57 -10.84
N TRP A 96 1.46 10.09 -11.41
CA TRP A 96 2.67 9.70 -10.67
C TRP A 96 3.91 10.05 -11.49
N GLU A 97 5.01 10.31 -10.82
CA GLU A 97 6.28 10.71 -11.43
C GLU A 97 7.41 9.84 -10.89
N HIS A 98 8.39 9.53 -11.74
CA HIS A 98 9.63 8.90 -11.30
C HIS A 98 10.45 9.92 -10.49
N LYS A 99 11.17 9.44 -9.50
CA LYS A 99 12.06 10.26 -8.68
C LYS A 99 13.38 10.53 -9.40
#